data_AF-A0AAJ2C664-F1
#
_entry.id   AF-A0AAJ2C664-F1
#
_cell.length_a   1.000
_cell.length_b   1.000
_cell.length_c   1.000
_cell.angle_alpha   90.00
_cell.angle_beta   90.00
_cell.angle_gamma   90.00
#
_symmetry.space_group_name_H-M   'P 1'
#
loop_
_entity.id
_entity.type
_entity.pdbx_description
1 polymer ?
#
loop_
_entity_poly.entity_id
_entity_poly.type
_entity_poly.pdbx_seq_one_letter_code
_entity_poly.pdbx_strand_id
1 'polypeptide(L)'
;MSIFKKLFGKPTKESTQETDSENKIDSESKLNGSIGEIILKFQHSIQKPIEWNELKNVEFAMWLPCEEDKLFASSPMLEKWTVLYSLTKHYWSFITADILKTLKVVDENNMRVSLPDNFMAFAFLTTDDEQVILSLSKEKGIRLHFAETTPLKYRLLFMNNFILYCNAWKGMVDLNNGKKDEDIGFEKWWTLMVETTIGVEAIEPVLFVGSIAK
;
A
#
# COMPACT_ATOMS: atom_id res chain seq x y z
N MET A 1 -22.57 -6.82 -26.98
CA MET A 1 -21.53 -7.41 -27.86
C MET A 1 -20.21 -6.76 -27.46
N SER A 2 -19.43 -7.34 -26.54
CA SER A 2 -18.52 -8.48 -26.75
C SER A 2 -17.48 -8.20 -27.85
N ILE A 3 -16.29 -7.73 -27.45
CA ILE A 3 -15.13 -7.47 -28.30
C ILE A 3 -13.89 -8.13 -27.68
N PHE A 4 -13.94 -9.45 -27.48
CA PHE A 4 -12.81 -10.26 -27.01
C PHE A 4 -12.71 -11.56 -27.82
N LYS A 5 -12.05 -11.52 -28.99
CA LYS A 5 -11.73 -12.72 -29.79
C LYS A 5 -10.73 -12.50 -30.94
N LYS A 6 -9.45 -12.28 -30.63
CA LYS A 6 -8.29 -12.59 -31.51
C LYS A 6 -7.03 -12.79 -30.67
N LEU A 7 -6.12 -13.72 -30.96
CA LEU A 7 -6.26 -15.03 -31.61
C LEU A 7 -4.97 -15.82 -31.32
N PHE A 8 -5.05 -17.04 -30.76
CA PHE A 8 -3.85 -17.88 -30.58
C PHE A 8 -3.38 -18.45 -31.92
N GLY A 9 -2.06 -18.35 -32.20
CA GLY A 9 -1.38 -18.98 -33.34
C GLY A 9 -0.25 -19.89 -32.87
N LYS A 10 0.04 -20.96 -33.63
CA LYS A 10 1.02 -22.02 -33.25
C LYS A 10 2.43 -21.78 -33.84
N PRO A 11 3.47 -22.48 -33.35
CA PRO A 11 4.88 -22.06 -33.48
C PRO A 11 5.57 -22.51 -34.78
N THR A 12 6.83 -22.11 -34.94
CA THR A 12 7.76 -22.60 -35.97
C THR A 12 9.17 -22.76 -35.38
N LYS A 13 9.94 -23.73 -35.86
CA LYS A 13 11.35 -24.03 -35.50
C LYS A 13 12.30 -23.50 -36.60
N GLU A 14 13.60 -23.29 -36.42
CA GLU A 14 14.47 -23.49 -35.24
C GLU A 14 15.10 -22.14 -34.77
N SER A 15 16.39 -21.79 -34.63
CA SER A 15 17.71 -22.45 -34.80
C SER A 15 18.80 -21.78 -33.91
N THR A 16 20.01 -22.35 -33.91
CA THR A 16 21.28 -21.76 -33.43
C THR A 16 21.90 -20.79 -34.49
N GLN A 17 22.97 -20.01 -34.26
CA GLN A 17 23.96 -19.80 -33.17
C GLN A 17 24.34 -18.27 -33.19
N GLU A 18 25.07 -17.59 -32.27
CA GLU A 18 26.19 -17.94 -31.38
C GLU A 18 26.35 -16.89 -30.23
N THR A 19 27.48 -16.91 -29.53
CA THR A 19 28.00 -16.10 -28.38
C THR A 19 27.81 -14.55 -28.42
N ASP A 20 27.94 -13.76 -27.32
CA ASP A 20 28.47 -14.04 -25.96
C ASP A 20 27.92 -13.10 -24.85
N SER A 21 28.19 -13.47 -23.59
CA SER A 21 28.25 -12.65 -22.35
C SER A 21 27.44 -11.35 -22.15
N GLU A 22 26.51 -11.34 -21.18
CA GLU A 22 26.55 -10.37 -20.05
C GLU A 22 25.66 -10.81 -18.86
N ASN A 23 26.14 -10.65 -17.62
CA ASN A 23 25.39 -10.97 -16.41
C ASN A 23 24.40 -9.85 -16.06
N LYS A 24 23.09 -10.14 -16.04
CA LYS A 24 22.10 -9.33 -15.32
C LYS A 24 21.38 -10.16 -14.26
N ILE A 25 21.37 -9.61 -13.05
CA ILE A 25 21.03 -10.29 -11.80
C ILE A 25 19.52 -10.45 -11.65
N ASP A 26 19.07 -11.65 -11.26
CA ASP A 26 17.69 -11.94 -10.88
C ASP A 26 17.18 -10.95 -9.82
N SER A 27 16.14 -10.20 -10.16
CA SER A 27 15.42 -9.35 -9.19
C SER A 27 13.93 -9.13 -9.51
N GLU A 28 13.38 -9.80 -10.53
CA GLU A 28 11.92 -9.92 -10.68
C GLU A 28 11.41 -11.04 -9.77
N SER A 29 11.02 -10.68 -8.54
CA SER A 29 10.28 -11.58 -7.65
C SER A 29 9.00 -12.03 -8.34
N LYS A 30 8.88 -13.33 -8.64
CA LYS A 30 7.75 -13.92 -9.38
C LYS A 30 6.41 -13.57 -8.72
N LEU A 31 5.71 -12.59 -9.31
CA LEU A 31 4.34 -12.25 -8.99
C LEU A 31 3.46 -13.41 -9.46
N ASN A 32 3.01 -14.24 -8.52
CA ASN A 32 2.09 -15.35 -8.79
C ASN A 32 0.66 -14.81 -8.98
N GLY A 33 0.44 -14.11 -10.11
CA GLY A 33 -0.83 -13.51 -10.50
C GLY A 33 -0.61 -12.36 -11.48
N SER A 34 -1.60 -12.12 -12.35
CA SER A 34 -1.66 -10.93 -13.18
C SER A 34 -1.89 -9.67 -12.35
N ILE A 35 -1.59 -8.50 -12.95
CA ILE A 35 -1.78 -7.19 -12.32
C ILE A 35 -3.23 -7.00 -11.82
N GLY A 36 -4.23 -7.43 -12.61
CA GLY A 36 -5.63 -7.37 -12.23
C GLY A 36 -6.00 -8.30 -11.06
N GLU A 37 -5.43 -9.51 -11.01
CA GLU A 37 -5.64 -10.45 -9.89
C GLU A 37 -5.03 -9.92 -8.58
N ILE A 38 -3.88 -9.24 -8.65
CA ILE A 38 -3.26 -8.59 -7.48
C ILE A 38 -4.16 -7.46 -6.95
N ILE A 39 -4.71 -6.64 -7.85
CA ILE A 39 -5.64 -5.55 -7.51
C ILE A 39 -6.90 -6.12 -6.84
N LEU A 40 -7.59 -7.04 -7.52
CA LEU A 40 -8.81 -7.69 -7.02
C LEU A 40 -8.58 -8.43 -5.69
N LYS A 41 -7.42 -9.07 -5.50
CA LYS A 41 -7.10 -9.77 -4.25
C LYS A 41 -7.01 -8.82 -3.05
N PHE A 42 -6.43 -7.63 -3.22
CA PHE A 42 -6.39 -6.65 -2.13
C PHE A 42 -7.76 -6.01 -1.90
N GLN A 43 -8.50 -5.69 -2.96
CA GLN A 43 -9.89 -5.20 -2.85
C GLN A 43 -10.77 -6.19 -2.08
N HIS A 44 -10.67 -7.49 -2.39
CA HIS A 44 -11.39 -8.55 -1.67
C HIS A 44 -10.91 -8.77 -0.22
N SER A 45 -9.73 -8.29 0.19
CA SER A 45 -9.32 -8.33 1.62
C SER A 45 -9.99 -7.26 2.48
N ILE A 46 -10.69 -6.30 1.87
CA ILE A 46 -11.54 -5.31 2.54
C ILE A 46 -12.97 -5.87 2.55
N GLN A 47 -13.44 -6.32 3.72
CA GLN A 47 -14.73 -7.01 3.88
C GLN A 47 -15.91 -6.03 3.86
N LYS A 48 -15.87 -5.00 4.71
CA LYS A 48 -16.84 -3.89 4.74
C LYS A 48 -16.23 -2.63 5.37
N PRO A 49 -16.66 -1.42 4.98
CA PRO A 49 -16.56 -0.25 5.85
C PRO A 49 -17.24 -0.50 7.20
N ILE A 50 -16.76 0.16 8.25
CA ILE A 50 -17.40 0.20 9.57
C ILE A 50 -17.51 1.63 10.07
N GLU A 51 -18.54 1.89 10.88
CA GLU A 51 -18.72 3.20 11.51
C GLU A 51 -17.72 3.43 12.64
N TRP A 52 -17.42 4.70 12.91
CA TRP A 52 -16.39 5.07 13.89
C TRP A 52 -16.67 4.54 15.29
N ASN A 53 -17.95 4.41 15.66
CA ASN A 53 -18.37 3.83 16.93
C ASN A 53 -18.10 2.31 17.03
N GLU A 54 -18.13 1.55 15.92
CA GLU A 54 -17.82 0.10 15.85
C GLU A 54 -16.34 -0.23 16.13
N LEU A 55 -15.44 0.76 16.13
CA LEU A 55 -14.02 0.55 16.43
C LEU A 55 -13.80 0.00 17.85
N LYS A 56 -12.89 -0.98 17.99
CA LYS A 56 -12.34 -1.48 19.27
C LYS A 56 -11.89 -0.28 20.12
N ASN A 57 -12.11 -0.32 21.43
CA ASN A 57 -11.68 0.74 22.35
C ASN A 57 -10.21 0.55 22.77
N VAL A 58 -9.30 0.71 21.80
CA VAL A 58 -7.85 0.50 21.89
C VAL A 58 -7.13 1.53 21.01
N GLU A 59 -5.82 1.66 21.14
CA GLU A 59 -5.06 2.56 20.26
C GLU A 59 -4.95 2.03 18.83
N PHE A 60 -4.84 2.96 17.87
CA PHE A 60 -4.59 2.68 16.45
C PHE A 60 -3.40 3.54 15.97
N ALA A 61 -2.47 2.94 15.23
CA ALA A 61 -1.35 3.67 14.63
C ALA A 61 -0.72 2.96 13.43
N MET A 62 0.18 3.64 12.73
CA MET A 62 1.00 3.06 11.65
C MET A 62 2.04 2.05 12.17
N TRP A 63 2.50 2.24 13.42
CA TRP A 63 3.28 1.28 14.21
C TRP A 63 3.00 1.48 15.71
N LEU A 64 2.97 0.36 16.44
CA LEU A 64 2.81 0.24 17.89
C LEU A 64 3.73 -0.91 18.34
N PRO A 65 4.52 -0.75 19.41
CA PRO A 65 5.44 -1.79 19.88
C PRO A 65 4.68 -3.03 20.36
N CYS A 66 5.29 -4.20 20.21
CA CYS A 66 4.77 -5.48 20.74
C CYS A 66 5.93 -6.38 21.22
N GLU A 67 5.64 -7.60 21.68
CA GLU A 67 6.69 -8.49 22.22
C GLU A 67 7.76 -8.86 21.18
N GLU A 68 7.38 -8.97 19.90
CA GLU A 68 8.28 -9.34 18.80
C GLU A 68 8.88 -8.13 18.05
N ASP A 69 8.37 -6.90 18.27
CA ASP A 69 8.80 -5.68 17.59
C ASP A 69 8.74 -4.48 18.56
N LYS A 70 9.83 -4.28 19.30
CA LYS A 70 9.89 -3.36 20.45
C LYS A 70 10.46 -1.97 20.15
N LEU A 71 11.15 -1.81 19.02
CA LEU A 71 11.92 -0.60 18.69
C LEU A 71 11.74 -0.26 17.21
N PHE A 72 11.19 0.92 16.94
CA PHE A 72 10.84 1.41 15.61
C PHE A 72 12.03 1.43 14.65
N ALA A 73 13.22 1.83 15.12
CA ALA A 73 14.45 1.88 14.34
C ALA A 73 14.88 0.51 13.77
N SER A 74 14.45 -0.57 14.43
CA SER A 74 14.69 -1.96 14.00
C SER A 74 13.45 -2.64 13.39
N SER A 75 12.31 -1.95 13.35
CA SER A 75 11.03 -2.56 13.01
C SER A 75 10.96 -2.98 11.54
N PRO A 76 10.46 -4.19 11.22
CA PRO A 76 10.12 -4.55 9.84
C PRO A 76 9.01 -3.66 9.25
N MET A 77 8.24 -2.94 10.08
CA MET A 77 7.20 -2.01 9.65
C MET A 77 7.78 -0.71 9.06
N LEU A 78 8.91 -0.22 9.60
CA LEU A 78 9.65 0.94 9.08
C LEU A 78 10.07 0.72 7.61
N GLU A 79 10.56 -0.48 7.29
CA GLU A 79 10.87 -0.86 5.90
C GLU A 79 9.62 -0.80 5.01
N LYS A 80 8.49 -1.38 5.44
CA LYS A 80 7.27 -1.47 4.62
C LYS A 80 6.67 -0.08 4.34
N TRP A 81 6.64 0.80 5.33
CA TRP A 81 6.25 2.19 5.11
C TRP A 81 7.20 2.91 4.15
N THR A 82 8.53 2.77 4.33
CA THR A 82 9.52 3.42 3.46
C THR A 82 9.36 3.02 1.98
N VAL A 83 9.16 1.73 1.71
CA VAL A 83 8.85 1.22 0.36
C VAL A 83 7.55 1.83 -0.17
N LEU A 84 6.50 1.89 0.65
CA LEU A 84 5.19 2.40 0.25
C LEU A 84 5.20 3.91 -0.04
N TYR A 85 5.88 4.73 0.76
CA TYR A 85 6.01 6.17 0.52
C TYR A 85 6.77 6.47 -0.79
N SER A 86 7.86 5.76 -1.04
CA SER A 86 8.63 5.94 -2.29
C SER A 86 7.88 5.45 -3.53
N LEU A 87 7.07 4.40 -3.38
CA LEU A 87 6.21 3.85 -4.43
C LEU A 87 5.02 4.76 -4.76
N THR A 88 4.30 5.27 -3.77
CA THR A 88 3.01 5.97 -3.95
C THR A 88 3.14 7.40 -4.49
N LYS A 89 4.30 8.08 -4.31
CA LYS A 89 4.49 9.51 -4.64
C LYS A 89 4.19 9.94 -6.09
N HIS A 90 4.10 9.00 -7.03
CA HIS A 90 3.77 9.27 -8.44
C HIS A 90 2.50 8.57 -8.95
N TYR A 91 1.75 7.87 -8.08
CA TYR A 91 0.52 7.13 -8.47
C TYR A 91 -0.60 7.24 -7.42
N TRP A 92 -0.45 8.11 -6.43
CA TRP A 92 -1.34 8.24 -5.28
C TRP A 92 -2.79 8.56 -5.66
N SER A 93 -3.06 9.24 -6.78
CA SER A 93 -4.44 9.60 -7.14
C SER A 93 -5.24 8.42 -7.70
N PHE A 94 -4.57 7.49 -8.38
CA PHE A 94 -5.15 6.23 -8.85
C PHE A 94 -5.40 5.28 -7.68
N ILE A 95 -4.40 5.13 -6.80
CA ILE A 95 -4.47 4.30 -5.59
C ILE A 95 -5.56 4.83 -4.64
N THR A 96 -5.63 6.14 -4.42
CA THR A 96 -6.68 6.77 -3.59
C THR A 96 -8.07 6.54 -4.19
N ALA A 97 -8.23 6.69 -5.51
CA ALA A 97 -9.52 6.47 -6.17
C ALA A 97 -10.03 5.04 -5.99
N ASP A 98 -9.16 4.06 -6.20
CA ASP A 98 -9.53 2.65 -6.19
C ASP A 98 -9.85 2.11 -4.78
N ILE A 99 -9.09 2.53 -3.76
CA ILE A 99 -9.42 2.21 -2.35
C ILE A 99 -10.77 2.86 -1.97
N LEU A 100 -11.01 4.11 -2.36
CA LEU A 100 -12.27 4.80 -2.03
C LEU A 100 -13.48 4.23 -2.78
N LYS A 101 -13.32 3.65 -3.98
CA LYS A 101 -14.37 2.84 -4.63
C LYS A 101 -14.64 1.56 -3.85
N THR A 102 -13.59 0.86 -3.43
CA THR A 102 -13.70 -0.37 -2.62
C THR A 102 -14.45 -0.11 -1.33
N LEU A 103 -14.21 1.05 -0.69
CA LEU A 103 -14.94 1.54 0.48
C LEU A 103 -16.30 2.21 0.16
N LYS A 104 -16.71 2.28 -1.11
CA LYS A 104 -17.97 2.87 -1.61
C LYS A 104 -18.17 4.36 -1.28
N VAL A 105 -17.06 5.09 -1.14
CA VAL A 105 -17.00 6.53 -0.83
C VAL A 105 -17.08 7.39 -2.10
N VAL A 106 -16.65 6.87 -3.25
CA VAL A 106 -16.65 7.59 -4.54
C VAL A 106 -17.21 6.74 -5.67
N ASP A 107 -17.72 7.41 -6.72
CA ASP A 107 -18.28 6.79 -7.92
C ASP A 107 -17.27 5.87 -8.65
N GLU A 108 -17.75 4.72 -9.14
CA GLU A 108 -16.96 3.70 -9.84
C GLU A 108 -16.25 4.23 -11.10
N ASN A 109 -16.75 5.31 -11.72
CA ASN A 109 -16.15 5.94 -12.90
C ASN A 109 -14.94 6.83 -12.58
N ASN A 110 -14.72 7.24 -11.32
CA ASN A 110 -13.63 8.14 -10.94
C ASN A 110 -12.27 7.44 -11.02
N MET A 111 -11.52 7.58 -12.12
CA MET A 111 -10.21 6.92 -12.28
C MET A 111 -9.07 7.55 -11.47
N ARG A 112 -9.26 8.77 -10.94
CA ARG A 112 -8.31 9.49 -10.08
C ARG A 112 -9.08 10.32 -9.06
N VAL A 113 -8.56 10.41 -7.84
CA VAL A 113 -9.10 11.25 -6.75
C VAL A 113 -7.96 12.04 -6.12
N SER A 114 -8.18 13.34 -5.90
CA SER A 114 -7.22 14.19 -5.18
C SER A 114 -7.13 13.77 -3.72
N LEU A 115 -5.92 13.69 -3.16
CA LEU A 115 -5.76 13.65 -1.71
C LEU A 115 -6.37 14.94 -1.10
N PRO A 116 -7.08 14.85 0.03
CA PRO A 116 -7.75 15.98 0.64
C PRO A 116 -6.74 16.93 1.31
N ASP A 117 -7.01 18.24 1.29
CA ASP A 117 -6.20 19.23 2.01
C ASP A 117 -6.25 19.00 3.52
N ASN A 118 -7.45 18.77 4.05
CA ASN A 118 -7.68 18.37 5.42
C ASN A 118 -7.55 16.85 5.60
N PHE A 119 -7.30 16.42 6.83
CA PHE A 119 -7.33 15.02 7.21
C PHE A 119 -8.71 14.38 6.97
N MET A 120 -8.73 13.20 6.35
CA MET A 120 -9.89 12.30 6.27
C MET A 120 -9.49 10.90 6.73
N ALA A 121 -10.41 10.15 7.35
CA ALA A 121 -10.21 8.78 7.77
C ALA A 121 -11.45 7.91 7.49
N PHE A 122 -11.22 6.62 7.24
CA PHE A 122 -12.24 5.62 6.93
C PHE A 122 -11.87 4.29 7.59
N ALA A 123 -12.74 3.77 8.45
CA ALA A 123 -12.53 2.48 9.10
C ALA A 123 -13.15 1.34 8.28
N PHE A 124 -12.50 0.18 8.28
CA PHE A 124 -13.01 -1.03 7.65
C PHE A 124 -12.60 -2.30 8.41
N LEU A 125 -13.39 -3.36 8.25
CA LEU A 125 -13.00 -4.73 8.61
C LEU A 125 -12.33 -5.41 7.41
N THR A 126 -11.33 -6.23 7.70
CA THR A 126 -10.70 -7.12 6.72
C THR A 126 -11.44 -8.47 6.63
N THR A 127 -11.04 -9.33 5.70
CA THR A 127 -11.49 -10.74 5.60
C THR A 127 -11.17 -11.60 6.82
N ASP A 128 -10.29 -11.12 7.71
CA ASP A 128 -9.79 -11.83 8.88
C ASP A 128 -10.34 -11.20 10.18
N ASP A 129 -11.42 -10.42 10.07
CA ASP A 129 -12.10 -9.66 11.12
C ASP A 129 -11.21 -8.66 11.90
N GLU A 130 -10.08 -8.27 11.32
CA GLU A 130 -9.23 -7.20 11.87
C GLU A 130 -9.72 -5.82 11.43
N GLN A 131 -9.59 -4.85 12.33
CA GLN A 131 -9.97 -3.47 12.08
C GLN A 131 -8.77 -2.65 11.62
N VAL A 132 -8.93 -1.98 10.48
CA VAL A 132 -7.91 -1.10 9.89
C VAL A 132 -8.55 0.25 9.57
N ILE A 133 -7.83 1.33 9.83
CA ILE A 133 -8.26 2.69 9.48
C ILE A 133 -7.38 3.22 8.36
N LEU A 134 -7.96 3.46 7.18
CA LEU A 134 -7.35 4.27 6.13
C LEU A 134 -7.37 5.74 6.59
N SER A 135 -6.27 6.48 6.41
CA SER A 135 -6.30 7.94 6.51
C SER A 135 -5.54 8.62 5.38
N LEU A 136 -6.08 9.75 4.92
CA LEU A 136 -5.70 10.46 3.72
C LEU A 136 -5.47 11.95 4.02
N SER A 137 -4.44 12.54 3.42
CA SER A 137 -4.14 13.98 3.47
C SER A 137 -3.06 14.32 2.44
N LYS A 138 -3.04 15.53 1.86
CA LYS A 138 -1.93 15.95 0.98
C LYS A 138 -0.57 15.95 1.69
N GLU A 139 -0.52 16.45 2.93
CA GLU A 139 0.70 16.56 3.74
C GLU A 139 1.36 15.19 4.02
N LYS A 140 0.56 14.18 4.41
CA LYS A 140 1.04 12.89 4.96
C LYS A 140 0.65 11.67 4.11
N GLY A 141 0.23 11.89 2.86
CA GLY A 141 -0.08 10.84 1.90
C GLY A 141 -1.21 9.89 2.32
N ILE A 142 -1.02 8.60 1.99
CA ILE A 142 -1.92 7.48 2.25
C ILE A 142 -1.36 6.65 3.41
N ARG A 143 -2.15 6.46 4.48
CA ARG A 143 -1.75 5.69 5.67
C ARG A 143 -2.82 4.67 6.06
N LEU A 144 -2.37 3.63 6.73
CA LEU A 144 -3.17 2.56 7.31
C LEU A 144 -2.78 2.47 8.78
N HIS A 145 -3.78 2.42 9.66
CA HIS A 145 -3.59 2.27 11.09
C HIS A 145 -4.16 0.94 11.54
N PHE A 146 -3.36 0.18 12.29
CA PHE A 146 -3.76 -1.10 12.87
C PHE A 146 -4.08 -0.90 14.35
N ALA A 147 -5.05 -1.66 14.87
CA ALA A 147 -5.31 -1.70 16.30
C ALA A 147 -4.09 -2.27 17.04
N GLU A 148 -3.85 -1.81 18.26
CA GLU A 148 -2.87 -2.38 19.20
C GLU A 148 -3.00 -3.92 19.28
N THR A 149 -4.23 -4.41 19.40
CA THR A 149 -4.58 -5.83 19.46
C THR A 149 -4.27 -6.65 18.19
N THR A 150 -4.08 -6.01 17.03
CA THR A 150 -3.87 -6.71 15.76
C THR A 150 -2.44 -7.30 15.73
N PRO A 151 -2.24 -8.62 15.56
CA PRO A 151 -0.92 -9.25 15.66
C PRO A 151 0.09 -8.71 14.63
N LEU A 152 1.36 -8.55 15.00
CA LEU A 152 2.44 -8.05 14.13
C LEU A 152 2.49 -8.79 12.79
N LYS A 153 2.42 -10.13 12.83
CA LYS A 153 2.38 -11.00 11.64
C LYS A 153 1.24 -10.63 10.68
N TYR A 154 0.08 -10.21 11.20
CA TYR A 154 -1.03 -9.72 10.39
C TYR A 154 -0.72 -8.36 9.78
N ARG A 155 -0.28 -7.38 10.60
CA ARG A 155 0.08 -6.03 10.13
C ARG A 155 1.08 -6.09 8.97
N LEU A 156 2.12 -6.92 9.09
CA LEU A 156 3.15 -7.14 8.07
C LEU A 156 2.61 -7.84 6.81
N LEU A 157 1.75 -8.85 6.95
CA LEU A 157 1.10 -9.51 5.81
C LEU A 157 0.18 -8.55 5.04
N PHE A 158 -0.61 -7.76 5.75
CA PHE A 158 -1.49 -6.76 5.16
C PHE A 158 -0.68 -5.69 4.40
N MET A 159 0.38 -5.15 5.02
CA MET A 159 1.27 -4.17 4.38
C MET A 159 2.00 -4.74 3.16
N ASN A 160 2.44 -6.01 3.20
CA ASN A 160 3.01 -6.67 2.02
C ASN A 160 1.98 -6.77 0.88
N ASN A 161 0.74 -7.21 1.16
CA ASN A 161 -0.34 -7.23 0.17
C ASN A 161 -0.64 -5.81 -0.38
N PHE A 162 -0.60 -4.78 0.46
CA PHE A 162 -0.84 -3.40 0.05
C PHE A 162 0.28 -2.81 -0.83
N ILE A 163 1.55 -3.16 -0.55
CA ILE A 163 2.70 -2.80 -1.40
C ILE A 163 2.61 -3.51 -2.76
N LEU A 164 2.16 -4.76 -2.81
CA LEU A 164 1.91 -5.48 -4.06
C LEU A 164 0.78 -4.82 -4.87
N TYR A 165 -0.32 -4.44 -4.21
CA TYR A 165 -1.44 -3.68 -4.78
C TYR A 165 -0.99 -2.32 -5.36
N CYS A 166 -0.18 -1.56 -4.63
CA CYS A 166 0.35 -0.28 -5.10
C CYS A 166 1.32 -0.45 -6.29
N ASN A 167 2.11 -1.53 -6.31
CA ASN A 167 2.96 -1.88 -7.46
C ASN A 167 2.14 -2.31 -8.69
N ALA A 168 1.05 -3.05 -8.48
CA ALA A 168 0.11 -3.38 -9.55
C ALA A 168 -0.54 -2.13 -10.14
N TRP A 169 -0.94 -1.16 -9.30
CA TRP A 169 -1.44 0.14 -9.76
C TRP A 169 -0.41 0.97 -10.52
N LYS A 170 0.84 1.04 -10.06
CA LYS A 170 1.97 1.59 -10.85
C LYS A 170 2.07 0.90 -12.21
N GLY A 171 2.06 -0.44 -12.24
CA GLY A 171 2.11 -1.24 -13.46
C GLY A 171 0.97 -0.94 -14.44
N MET A 172 -0.27 -0.78 -13.95
CA MET A 172 -1.41 -0.34 -14.76
C MET A 172 -1.18 1.05 -15.37
N VAL A 173 -0.70 2.02 -14.59
CA VAL A 173 -0.46 3.39 -15.07
C VAL A 173 0.66 3.42 -16.11
N ASP A 174 1.76 2.72 -15.85
CA ASP A 174 2.91 2.62 -16.77
C ASP A 174 2.52 1.94 -18.10
N LEU A 175 1.83 0.80 -18.06
CA LEU A 175 1.37 0.07 -19.26
C LEU A 175 0.39 0.87 -20.13
N ASN A 176 -0.41 1.74 -19.52
CA ASN A 176 -1.39 2.58 -20.24
C ASN A 176 -0.84 3.98 -20.60
N ASN A 177 0.45 4.26 -20.36
CA ASN A 177 1.06 5.58 -20.54
C ASN A 177 0.32 6.71 -19.78
N GLY A 178 -0.27 6.41 -18.62
CA GLY A 178 -1.07 7.37 -17.86
C GLY A 178 -0.21 8.50 -17.28
N LYS A 179 -0.71 9.75 -17.30
CA LYS A 179 -0.01 10.89 -16.66
C LYS A 179 0.15 10.59 -15.17
N LYS A 180 1.38 10.39 -14.72
CA LYS A 180 1.76 10.20 -13.32
C LYS A 180 1.33 11.39 -12.45
N ASP A 181 1.29 11.17 -11.14
CA ASP A 181 1.07 12.24 -10.18
C ASP A 181 2.34 13.06 -9.92
N GLU A 182 2.14 14.33 -9.61
CA GLU A 182 3.19 15.22 -9.14
C GLU A 182 3.56 14.84 -7.69
N ASP A 183 4.87 14.92 -7.35
CA ASP A 183 5.37 14.70 -5.99
C ASP A 183 4.93 15.88 -5.11
N ILE A 184 3.92 15.64 -4.27
CA ILE A 184 3.42 16.62 -3.31
C ILE A 184 4.20 16.61 -1.98
N GLY A 185 5.31 15.86 -1.89
CA GLY A 185 6.29 15.94 -0.82
C GLY A 185 6.13 14.95 0.33
N PHE A 186 5.11 14.10 0.34
CA PHE A 186 4.86 13.19 1.48
C PHE A 186 5.96 12.13 1.70
N GLU A 187 6.79 11.82 0.68
CA GLU A 187 7.99 10.98 0.88
C GLU A 187 9.01 11.68 1.79
N LYS A 188 9.20 13.00 1.60
CA LYS A 188 10.12 13.81 2.42
C LYS A 188 9.57 13.99 3.84
N TRP A 189 8.25 14.11 3.99
CA TRP A 189 7.59 14.05 5.30
C TRP A 189 7.88 12.73 6.02
N TRP A 190 7.77 11.59 5.31
CA TRP A 190 8.10 10.28 5.89
C TRP A 190 9.57 10.19 6.32
N THR A 191 10.52 10.59 5.47
CA THR A 191 11.96 10.60 5.82
C THR A 191 12.23 11.41 7.08
N LEU A 192 11.74 12.65 7.16
CA LEU A 192 11.92 13.52 8.34
C LEU A 192 11.28 12.92 9.59
N MET A 193 10.11 12.29 9.46
CA MET A 193 9.42 11.62 10.55
C MET A 193 10.22 10.42 11.06
N VAL A 194 10.81 9.61 10.18
CA VAL A 194 11.71 8.50 10.53
C VAL A 194 12.95 8.99 11.26
N GLU A 195 13.65 9.99 10.71
CA GLU A 195 14.84 10.58 11.33
C GLU A 195 14.54 11.13 12.72
N THR A 196 13.43 11.86 12.88
CA THR A 196 12.97 12.39 14.17
C THR A 196 12.66 11.27 15.16
N THR A 197 11.94 10.22 14.73
CA THR A 197 11.52 9.12 15.60
C THR A 197 12.71 8.29 16.07
N ILE A 198 13.67 7.98 15.20
CA ILE A 198 14.90 7.28 15.58
C ILE A 198 15.75 8.15 16.52
N GLY A 199 15.76 9.47 16.31
CA GLY A 199 16.42 10.42 17.22
C GLY A 199 15.80 10.47 18.62
N VAL A 200 14.47 10.32 18.74
CA VAL A 200 13.76 10.18 20.03
C VAL A 200 14.01 8.81 20.66
N GLU A 201 13.96 7.73 19.87
CA GLU A 201 14.15 6.35 20.37
C GLU A 201 15.55 6.11 20.98
N ALA A 202 16.55 6.88 20.56
CA ALA A 202 17.89 6.89 21.17
C ALA A 202 17.94 7.52 22.58
N ILE A 203 16.85 8.14 23.05
CA ILE A 203 16.74 8.85 24.34
C ILE A 203 15.64 8.23 25.22
N GLU A 204 14.47 7.95 24.65
CA GLU A 204 13.31 7.39 25.36
C GLU A 204 12.47 6.44 24.47
N PRO A 205 11.75 5.44 25.02
CA PRO A 205 10.98 4.50 24.21
C PRO A 205 9.84 5.16 23.42
N VAL A 206 9.80 4.93 22.11
CA VAL A 206 8.71 5.42 21.25
C VAL A 206 7.45 4.57 21.47
N LEU A 207 6.38 5.20 21.93
CA LEU A 207 5.12 4.51 22.25
C LEU A 207 4.27 4.17 21.02
N PHE A 208 4.33 4.99 19.97
CA PHE A 208 3.65 4.77 18.70
C PHE A 208 4.29 5.62 17.59
N VAL A 209 4.01 5.27 16.33
CA VAL A 209 4.29 6.14 15.18
C VAL A 209 3.01 6.42 14.41
N GLY A 210 2.70 7.72 14.26
CA GLY A 210 1.56 8.20 13.50
C GLY A 210 0.23 7.64 14.00
N SER A 211 -0.08 7.79 15.28
CA SER A 211 -1.34 7.34 15.88
C SER A 211 -2.55 8.14 15.40
N ILE A 212 -3.73 7.56 15.63
CA ILE A 212 -5.04 8.13 15.32
C ILE A 212 -5.97 7.92 16.51
N ALA A 213 -6.47 9.00 17.10
CA ALA A 213 -7.41 8.95 18.21
C ALA A 213 -8.84 8.63 17.72
N LYS A 214 -9.60 7.91 18.55
CA LYS A 214 -11.04 7.66 18.35
C LYS A 214 -11.87 8.85 18.84
#